data_AF-A0A7V0IFW1-F1
#
_entry.id   AF-A0A7V0IFW1-F1
#
_cell.length_a   1.000
_cell.length_b   1.000
_cell.length_c   1.000
_cell.angle_alpha   90.00
_cell.angle_beta   90.00
_cell.angle_gamma   90.00
#
_symmetry.space_group_name_H-M   'P 1'
#
loop_
_entity.id
_entity.type
_entity.pdbx_description
1 polymer ?
#
loop_
_entity_poly.entity_id
_entity_poly.type
_entity_poly.pdbx_seq_one_letter_code
_entity_poly.pdbx_strand_id
1 'polypeptide(L)'
;MTPTRLLSSLHGTREMLEAKRQIVMERFFPEKFWKYLECYVNDGEPDECLKEAGIPKGRLDSLVAENGDSLFIEEAKFVDSLRIWSSPVLMLNNRYILRSSDEIEKNLGITINEGSCK
;
A
#
# COMPACT_ATOMS: atom_id res chain seq x y z
N MET A 1 25.76 7.42 -15.18
CA MET A 1 24.92 7.24 -13.98
C MET A 1 23.58 7.89 -14.27
N THR A 2 22.54 7.10 -14.52
CA THR A 2 21.17 7.60 -14.66
C THR A 2 20.71 8.06 -13.29
N PRO A 3 20.15 9.28 -13.13
CA PRO A 3 19.71 9.76 -11.83
C PRO A 3 18.61 8.83 -11.32
N THR A 4 18.82 8.23 -10.15
CA THR A 4 17.77 7.52 -9.41
C THR A 4 16.65 8.52 -9.18
N ARG A 5 15.53 8.37 -9.89
CA ARG A 5 14.35 9.19 -9.70
C ARG A 5 13.94 9.02 -8.24
N LEU A 6 14.02 10.10 -7.46
CA LEU A 6 13.50 10.10 -6.09
C LEU A 6 11.99 9.83 -6.20
N LEU A 7 11.56 8.67 -5.67
CA LEU A 7 10.14 8.36 -5.54
C LEU A 7 9.56 9.23 -4.42
N SER A 8 8.41 9.82 -4.68
CA SER A 8 7.67 10.67 -3.74
C SER A 8 6.22 10.25 -3.73
N SER A 9 5.55 10.32 -2.58
CA SER A 9 4.11 10.07 -2.50
C SER A 9 3.31 11.38 -2.38
N LEU A 10 2.05 11.34 -2.78
CA LEU A 10 1.15 12.49 -2.77
C LEU A 10 0.80 12.94 -1.35
N HIS A 11 0.81 12.02 -0.37
CA HIS A 11 0.56 12.31 1.04
C HIS A 11 1.85 12.33 1.89
N GLY A 12 3.00 12.46 1.24
CA GLY A 12 4.30 12.72 1.88
C GLY A 12 4.95 11.50 2.52
N THR A 13 6.02 11.76 3.28
CA THR A 13 6.94 10.71 3.77
C THR A 13 6.24 9.64 4.62
N ARG A 14 5.19 9.98 5.37
CA ARG A 14 4.47 9.02 6.22
C ARG A 14 3.86 7.89 5.39
N GLU A 15 3.16 8.23 4.31
CA GLU A 15 2.56 7.25 3.39
C GLU A 15 3.65 6.41 2.71
N MET A 16 4.75 7.02 2.28
CA MET A 16 5.85 6.29 1.66
C MET A 16 6.50 5.27 2.62
N LEU A 17 6.71 5.65 3.89
CA LEU A 17 7.27 4.75 4.90
C LEU A 17 6.32 3.60 5.21
N GLU A 18 5.02 3.88 5.26
CA GLU A 18 4.01 2.85 5.46
C GLU A 18 3.89 1.91 4.25
N ALA A 19 3.95 2.42 3.02
CA ALA A 19 3.95 1.59 1.81
C ALA A 19 5.12 0.59 1.81
N LYS A 20 6.34 1.03 2.18
CA LYS A 20 7.50 0.14 2.34
C LYS A 20 7.25 -0.93 3.39
N ARG A 21 6.64 -0.55 4.52
CA ARG A 21 6.28 -1.49 5.58
C ARG A 21 5.30 -2.54 5.06
N GLN A 22 4.24 -2.14 4.36
CA GLN A 22 3.22 -3.02 3.82
C GLN A 22 3.78 -3.99 2.78
N ILE A 23 4.59 -3.53 1.84
CA ILE A 23 5.26 -4.38 0.85
C ILE A 23 6.15 -5.44 1.53
N VAL A 24 6.91 -5.04 2.55
CA VAL A 24 7.73 -5.97 3.34
C VAL A 24 6.85 -6.95 4.13
N MET A 25 5.73 -6.51 4.70
CA MET A 25 4.81 -7.39 5.40
C MET A 25 4.14 -8.40 4.47
N GLU A 26 3.70 -7.99 3.29
CA GLU A 26 3.16 -8.89 2.28
C GLU A 26 4.18 -9.97 1.89
N ARG A 27 5.46 -9.59 1.74
CA ARG A 27 6.53 -10.50 1.34
C ARG A 27 6.94 -11.49 2.43
N PHE A 28 7.11 -11.03 3.67
CA PHE A 28 7.75 -11.81 4.75
C PHE A 28 6.77 -12.26 5.85
N PHE A 29 5.57 -11.71 5.89
CA PHE A 29 4.50 -12.04 6.83
C PHE A 29 3.13 -12.21 6.14
N PRO A 30 3.03 -12.96 5.01
CA PRO A 30 1.81 -12.99 4.19
C PRO A 30 0.56 -13.46 4.95
N GLU A 31 0.72 -14.39 5.91
CA GLU A 31 -0.37 -14.90 6.75
C GLU A 31 -0.91 -13.88 7.76
N LYS A 32 -0.11 -12.84 8.08
CA LYS A 32 -0.45 -11.80 9.08
C LYS A 32 -0.77 -10.45 8.44
N PHE A 33 -0.36 -10.27 7.18
CA PHE A 33 -0.50 -9.01 6.46
C PHE A 33 -1.95 -8.53 6.42
N TRP A 34 -2.89 -9.40 6.06
CA TRP A 34 -4.31 -9.01 5.98
C TRP A 34 -4.88 -8.56 7.32
N LYS A 35 -4.50 -9.23 8.42
CA LYS A 35 -4.90 -8.82 9.78
C LYS A 35 -4.32 -7.45 10.15
N TYR A 36 -3.08 -7.18 9.77
CA TYR A 36 -2.48 -5.86 9.96
C TYR A 36 -3.23 -4.79 9.14
N LEU A 37 -3.45 -5.07 7.85
CA LEU A 37 -4.06 -4.12 6.93
C LEU A 37 -5.48 -3.76 7.36
N GLU A 38 -6.28 -4.74 7.76
CA GLU A 38 -7.64 -4.53 8.28
C GLU A 38 -7.66 -3.60 9.51
N CYS A 39 -6.72 -3.76 10.43
CA CYS A 39 -6.57 -2.82 11.55
C CYS A 39 -6.15 -1.42 11.07
N TYR A 40 -5.14 -1.34 10.20
CA TYR A 40 -4.55 -0.07 9.79
C TYR A 40 -5.52 0.81 8.99
N VAL A 41 -6.32 0.24 8.08
CA VAL A 41 -7.28 1.00 7.25
C VAL A 41 -8.49 1.51 8.03
N ASN A 42 -8.74 0.99 9.24
CA ASN A 42 -9.81 1.43 10.13
C ASN A 42 -9.30 2.45 11.17
N ASP A 43 -8.44 3.39 10.75
CA ASP A 43 -7.80 4.41 11.58
C ASP A 43 -6.93 3.84 12.73
N GLY A 44 -6.43 2.61 12.57
CA GLY A 44 -5.57 1.96 13.57
C GLY A 44 -4.15 2.53 13.61
N GLU A 45 -3.60 2.69 14.81
CA GLU A 45 -2.20 3.09 14.99
C GLU A 45 -1.25 1.92 14.62
N PRO A 46 -0.17 2.16 13.84
CA PRO A 46 0.65 1.07 13.31
C PRO A 46 1.17 0.07 14.33
N ASP A 47 1.65 0.55 15.49
CA ASP A 47 2.23 -0.32 16.52
C ASP A 47 1.16 -1.19 17.21
N GLU A 48 -0.08 -0.69 17.33
CA GLU A 48 -1.22 -1.46 17.83
C GLU A 48 -1.62 -2.55 16.83
N CYS A 49 -1.70 -2.19 15.54
CA CYS A 49 -1.99 -3.15 14.47
C CYS A 49 -0.92 -4.23 14.33
N LEU A 50 0.36 -3.91 14.53
CA LEU A 50 1.43 -4.91 14.56
C LEU A 50 1.23 -5.91 15.71
N LYS A 51 0.86 -5.42 16.90
CA LYS A 51 0.59 -6.25 18.07
C LYS A 51 -0.62 -7.16 17.82
N GLU A 52 -1.70 -6.60 17.29
CA GLU A 52 -2.91 -7.35 16.95
C GLU A 52 -2.63 -8.43 15.89
N ALA A 53 -1.88 -8.10 14.83
CA ALA A 53 -1.47 -9.04 13.80
C ALA A 53 -0.43 -10.06 14.28
N GLY A 54 0.16 -9.87 15.46
CA GLY A 54 1.24 -10.70 15.99
C GLY A 54 2.52 -10.60 15.15
N ILE A 55 2.79 -9.45 14.54
CA ILE A 55 4.00 -9.18 13.75
C ILE A 55 5.08 -8.64 14.68
N PRO A 56 6.25 -9.30 14.81
CA PRO A 56 7.31 -8.82 15.70
C PRO A 56 7.95 -7.53 15.16
N LYS A 57 7.69 -6.39 15.81
CA LYS A 57 8.16 -5.07 15.37
C LYS A 57 9.66 -5.02 15.05
N GLY A 58 10.51 -5.51 15.94
CA GLY A 58 11.97 -5.48 15.71
C GLY A 58 12.42 -6.28 14.47
N ARG A 59 11.75 -7.41 14.19
CA ARG A 59 12.01 -8.20 12.97
C ARG A 59 11.53 -7.45 11.73
N LEU A 60 10.34 -6.84 11.79
CA LEU A 60 9.81 -6.04 10.70
C LEU A 60 10.72 -4.84 10.39
N ASP A 61 11.13 -4.08 11.42
CA ASP A 61 12.00 -2.90 11.25
C ASP A 61 13.32 -3.28 10.58
N SER A 62 13.89 -4.43 10.94
CA SER A 62 15.12 -4.96 10.32
C SER A 62 14.90 -5.31 8.83
N LEU A 63 13.79 -5.98 8.51
CA LEU A 63 13.44 -6.32 7.14
C LEU A 63 13.15 -5.09 6.27
N VAL A 64 12.51 -4.06 6.84
CA VAL A 64 12.26 -2.79 6.16
C VAL A 64 13.56 -2.05 5.88
N ALA A 65 14.49 -2.01 6.84
CA ALA A 65 15.80 -1.39 6.63
C ALA A 65 16.62 -2.11 5.54
N GLU A 66 16.53 -3.44 5.47
CA GLU A 66 17.28 -4.25 4.51
C GLU A 66 16.64 -4.28 3.10
N ASN A 67 15.31 -4.34 3.01
CA ASN A 67 14.61 -4.65 1.76
C ASN A 67 13.61 -3.58 1.31
N GLY A 68 13.25 -2.63 2.17
CA GLY A 68 12.13 -1.71 1.91
C GLY A 68 12.32 -0.85 0.66
N ASP A 69 13.52 -0.32 0.44
CA ASP A 69 13.81 0.53 -0.73
C ASP A 69 13.82 -0.26 -2.04
N SER A 70 14.46 -1.43 -2.06
CA SER A 70 14.55 -2.25 -3.27
C SER A 70 13.18 -2.75 -3.71
N LEU A 71 12.38 -3.26 -2.77
CA LEU A 71 11.01 -3.73 -3.03
C LEU A 71 10.08 -2.59 -3.45
N PHE A 72 10.19 -1.41 -2.83
CA PHE A 72 9.38 -0.26 -3.22
C PHE A 72 9.71 0.25 -4.64
N ILE A 73 10.99 0.19 -5.04
CA ILE A 73 11.40 0.52 -6.42
C ILE A 73 10.89 -0.53 -7.42
N GLU A 74 10.90 -1.80 -7.05
CA GLU A 74 10.34 -2.88 -7.87
C GLU A 74 8.84 -2.67 -8.10
N GLU A 75 8.09 -2.39 -7.03
CA GLU A 75 6.65 -2.11 -7.08
C GLU A 75 6.35 -0.88 -7.95
N ALA A 76 7.09 0.21 -7.76
CA ALA A 76 6.91 1.43 -8.56
C ALA A 76 7.15 1.18 -10.06
N LYS A 77 8.13 0.35 -10.43
CA LYS A 77 8.37 -0.05 -11.83
C LYS A 77 7.25 -0.92 -12.38
N PHE A 78 6.73 -1.84 -11.57
CA PHE A 78 5.61 -2.68 -11.95
C PHE A 78 4.36 -1.84 -12.24
N VAL A 79 4.00 -0.94 -11.32
CA VAL A 79 2.86 -0.02 -11.48
C VAL A 79 3.04 0.90 -12.70
N ASP A 80 4.24 1.45 -12.92
CA ASP A 80 4.56 2.27 -14.11
C ASP A 80 4.41 1.46 -15.42
N SER A 81 4.81 0.18 -15.41
CA SER A 81 4.65 -0.70 -16.57
C SER A 81 3.18 -0.94 -16.95
N LEU A 82 2.29 -0.88 -15.96
CA LEU A 82 0.84 -0.98 -16.16
C LEU A 82 0.21 0.35 -16.61
N ARG A 83 0.96 1.47 -16.55
CA ARG A 83 0.49 2.85 -16.80
C ARG A 83 -0.60 3.28 -15.82
N ILE A 84 -0.39 3.00 -14.54
CA ILE A 84 -1.26 3.42 -13.44
C ILE A 84 -0.71 4.73 -12.84
N TRP A 85 -1.56 5.74 -12.72
CA TRP A 85 -1.18 7.09 -12.25
C TRP A 85 -2.12 7.64 -11.16
N SER A 86 -3.08 6.84 -10.75
CA SER A 86 -4.18 7.21 -9.85
C SER A 86 -4.47 6.06 -8.89
N SER A 87 -5.19 6.36 -7.81
CA SER A 87 -5.68 5.40 -6.85
C SER A 87 -7.13 5.72 -6.46
N PRO A 88 -7.94 4.72 -6.07
CA PRO A 88 -7.68 3.28 -6.24
C PRO A 88 -7.83 2.85 -7.70
N VAL A 89 -7.14 1.76 -8.07
CA VAL A 89 -7.28 1.06 -9.36
C VAL A 89 -7.62 -0.40 -9.10
N LEU A 90 -8.58 -0.93 -9.84
CA LEU A 90 -8.95 -2.35 -9.81
C LEU A 90 -8.80 -2.93 -11.21
N MET A 91 -8.01 -3.99 -11.32
CA MET A 91 -7.87 -4.78 -12.53
C MET A 91 -8.34 -6.22 -12.30
N LEU A 92 -9.14 -6.74 -13.22
CA LEU A 92 -9.57 -8.13 -13.23
C LEU A 92 -9.30 -8.73 -14.61
N ASN A 93 -8.58 -9.86 -14.67
CA ASN A 93 -8.22 -10.52 -15.94
C ASN A 93 -7.57 -9.57 -16.96
N ASN A 94 -6.61 -8.75 -16.50
CA ASN A 94 -5.90 -7.74 -17.30
C ASN A 94 -6.82 -6.65 -17.92
N ARG A 95 -7.98 -6.40 -17.32
CA ARG A 95 -8.91 -5.33 -17.70
C ARG A 95 -9.12 -4.38 -16.54
N TYR A 96 -9.10 -3.09 -16.84
CA TYR A 96 -9.46 -2.05 -15.87
C TYR A 96 -10.94 -2.10 -15.58
N ILE A 97 -11.28 -2.38 -14.32
CA ILE A 97 -12.63 -2.25 -13.78
C ILE A 97 -12.80 -0.88 -13.12
N LEU A 98 -11.75 -0.37 -12.48
CA LEU A 98 -11.68 0.99 -11.92
C LEU A 98 -10.35 1.62 -12.26
N ARG A 99 -10.38 2.87 -12.74
CA ARG A 99 -9.18 3.71 -12.95
C ARG A 99 -9.00 4.80 -11.89
N SER A 100 -10.07 5.19 -11.22
CA SER A 100 -10.05 6.21 -10.17
C SER A 100 -11.25 6.04 -9.23
N SER A 101 -11.25 6.78 -8.13
CA SER A 101 -12.36 6.87 -7.18
C SER A 101 -13.70 7.21 -7.84
N ASP A 102 -13.68 8.07 -8.87
CA ASP A 102 -14.89 8.56 -9.55
C ASP A 102 -15.65 7.45 -10.29
N GLU A 103 -15.00 6.31 -10.54
CA GLU A 103 -15.60 5.17 -11.22
C GLU A 103 -16.23 4.15 -10.25
N ILE A 104 -16.05 4.30 -8.93
CA ILE A 104 -16.48 3.30 -7.93
C ILE A 104 -17.99 3.08 -7.97
N GLU A 105 -18.78 4.14 -7.85
CA GLU A 105 -20.25 4.02 -7.83
C GLU A 105 -20.76 3.41 -9.13
N LYS A 106 -20.21 3.88 -10.25
CA LYS A 106 -20.59 3.47 -11.60
C LYS A 106 -20.31 1.99 -11.87
N ASN A 107 -19.14 1.50 -11.47
CA ASN A 107 -18.66 0.19 -11.91
C ASN A 107 -18.83 -0.90 -10.83
N LEU A 108 -18.97 -0.54 -9.56
CA LEU A 108 -19.15 -1.50 -8.46
C LEU A 108 -20.53 -1.43 -7.81
N GLY A 109 -21.35 -0.39 -8.08
CA GLY A 109 -22.65 -0.23 -7.43
C GLY A 109 -22.54 -0.01 -5.91
N ILE A 110 -21.39 0.45 -5.45
CA ILE A 110 -21.12 0.80 -4.04
C ILE A 110 -21.27 2.32 -3.90
N THR A 111 -22.12 2.77 -2.98
CA THR A 111 -22.23 4.18 -2.62
C THR A 111 -21.21 4.50 -1.52
N ILE A 112 -20.37 5.51 -1.75
CA ILE A 112 -19.38 5.95 -0.75
C ILE A 112 -20.09 6.87 0.24
N ASN A 113 -20.52 6.32 1.38
CA ASN A 113 -21.01 7.13 2.50
C ASN A 113 -19.81 7.64 3.29
N GLU A 114 -19.35 8.85 2.96
CA GLU A 114 -18.39 9.69 3.72
C GLU A 114 -17.22 8.95 4.38
N GLY A 115 -16.17 8.65 3.60
CA GLY A 115 -14.83 8.46 4.16
C GLY A 115 -14.19 9.82 4.40
N SER A 116 -14.41 10.41 5.59
CA SER A 116 -13.72 11.64 5.94
C SER A 116 -12.25 11.35 6.21
N CYS A 117 -11.35 11.69 5.28
CA CYS A 117 -9.95 11.90 5.64
C CYS A 117 -9.91 13.15 6.53
N LYS A 118 -9.71 12.96 7.84
CA LYS A 118 -9.39 14.06 8.75
C LYS A 118 -7.91 14.41 8.67
#